data_AF-A0A2V8BBK5-F1
#
_entry.id   AF-A0A2V8BBK5-F1
#
_cell.length_a   1.000
_cell.length_b   1.000
_cell.length_c   1.000
_cell.angle_alpha   90.00
_cell.angle_beta   90.00
_cell.angle_gamma   90.00
#
_symmetry.space_group_name_H-M   'P 1'
#
loop_
_entity.id
_entity.type
_entity.pdbx_description
1 polymer ?
#
loop_
_entity_poly.entity_id
_entity_poly.type
_entity_poly.pdbx_seq_one_letter_code
_entity_poly.pdbx_strand_id
1 'polypeptide(L)'
;MLLSATIAACSSSKPAPAPAQRTDPPQAAALWGDLKPVVSVKELMKYMIDPVSDNIFDAVGTTVTKRGVVDVEPKTEEDWDKIRIGAVSLAEGAYLLKIRRPFTPPGDENNSTGPDAVELSPAQITAKVERDPVEWNARIEALRNVALEALDVANRKDVKELWDVGENLDKACEACHRSYWYPGEGAEFYEKLRRRLEEFRGQSPRGNGSAKPQKQ
;
A
#
# COMPACT_ATOMS: atom_id res chain seq x y z
N MET A 1 70.69 -44.58 -27.05
CA MET A 1 71.56 -43.65 -26.30
C MET A 1 72.07 -42.59 -27.27
N LEU A 2 72.18 -41.34 -26.80
CA LEU A 2 72.72 -40.11 -27.45
C LEU A 2 71.77 -39.45 -28.47
N LEU A 3 70.95 -38.45 -28.13
CA LEU A 3 71.15 -37.10 -27.55
C LEU A 3 71.66 -36.04 -28.56
N SER A 4 70.71 -35.19 -28.96
CA SER A 4 70.79 -33.75 -29.28
C SER A 4 71.59 -33.20 -30.47
N ALA A 5 70.89 -32.42 -31.30
CA ALA A 5 71.43 -31.18 -31.87
C ALA A 5 70.30 -30.13 -31.96
N THR A 6 70.33 -29.15 -31.06
CA THR A 6 69.53 -27.93 -31.10
C THR A 6 70.22 -26.89 -31.99
N ILE A 7 69.50 -26.30 -32.94
CA ILE A 7 69.89 -25.04 -33.57
C ILE A 7 68.81 -24.02 -33.23
N ALA A 8 69.24 -22.95 -32.55
CA ALA A 8 68.44 -21.79 -32.23
C ALA A 8 68.20 -20.94 -33.49
N ALA A 9 66.94 -20.58 -33.73
CA ALA A 9 66.57 -19.49 -34.63
C ALA A 9 65.75 -18.48 -33.86
N CYS A 10 66.34 -17.31 -33.61
CA CYS A 10 65.64 -16.13 -33.14
C CYS A 10 64.93 -15.48 -34.34
N SER A 11 63.64 -15.18 -34.22
CA SER A 11 62.97 -14.22 -35.09
C SER A 11 61.95 -13.43 -34.29
N SER A 12 62.01 -12.12 -34.51
CA SER A 12 61.57 -11.03 -33.66
C SER A 12 60.06 -10.98 -33.40
N SER A 13 59.68 -10.81 -32.14
CA SER A 13 58.29 -10.58 -31.73
C SER A 13 57.85 -9.17 -32.14
N LYS A 14 56.84 -9.09 -33.01
CA LYS A 14 56.06 -7.87 -33.28
C LYS A 14 55.45 -7.38 -31.96
N PRO A 15 55.50 -6.08 -31.61
CA PRO A 15 54.87 -5.59 -30.38
C PRO A 15 53.37 -5.84 -30.43
N ALA A 16 52.83 -6.45 -29.38
CA ALA A 16 51.39 -6.58 -29.19
C ALA A 16 50.75 -5.18 -29.10
N PRO A 17 49.54 -4.96 -29.64
CA PRO A 17 48.82 -3.72 -29.40
C PRO A 17 48.55 -3.60 -27.91
N ALA A 18 48.71 -2.40 -27.36
CA ALA A 18 48.36 -2.09 -25.98
C ALA A 18 46.90 -2.51 -25.70
N PRO A 19 46.59 -3.03 -24.51
CA PRO A 19 45.22 -3.39 -24.17
C PRO A 19 44.34 -2.16 -24.29
N ALA A 20 43.25 -2.28 -25.05
CA ALA A 20 42.22 -1.26 -25.15
C ALA A 20 41.79 -0.86 -23.74
N GLN A 21 41.97 0.42 -23.40
CA GLN A 21 41.39 0.99 -22.20
C GLN A 21 39.88 0.75 -22.27
N ARG A 22 39.33 0.09 -21.26
CA ARG A 22 37.88 0.00 -21.09
C ARG A 22 37.37 1.42 -20.98
N THR A 23 36.72 1.91 -22.03
CA THR A 23 35.87 3.07 -21.94
C THR A 23 34.67 2.63 -21.11
N ASP A 24 34.60 3.06 -19.85
CA ASP A 24 33.39 2.93 -19.06
C ASP A 24 32.23 3.54 -19.88
N PRO A 25 31.05 2.88 -19.96
CA PRO A 25 29.93 3.44 -20.69
C PRO A 25 29.52 4.79 -20.08
N PRO A 26 29.04 5.74 -20.91
CA PRO A 26 28.79 7.10 -20.46
C PRO A 26 27.79 7.12 -19.32
N GLN A 27 28.14 7.84 -18.27
CA GLN A 27 27.38 8.09 -17.05
C GLN A 27 26.14 8.97 -17.33
N ALA A 28 25.27 8.53 -18.25
CA ALA A 28 24.06 9.23 -18.64
C ALA A 28 22.85 8.92 -17.74
N ALA A 29 22.97 7.92 -16.86
CA ALA A 29 21.89 7.49 -15.97
C ALA A 29 21.74 8.34 -14.69
N ALA A 30 22.70 9.23 -14.37
CA ALA A 30 22.77 9.91 -13.07
C ALA A 30 21.99 11.26 -12.98
N LEU A 31 21.27 11.67 -14.02
CA LEU A 31 20.64 13.01 -14.06
C LEU A 31 19.17 13.06 -13.61
N TRP A 32 18.53 11.91 -13.36
CA TRP A 32 17.15 11.83 -12.88
C TRP A 32 17.02 11.88 -11.35
N GLY A 33 18.15 11.86 -10.63
CA GLY A 33 18.24 12.03 -9.17
C GLY A 33 17.88 10.80 -8.34
N ASP A 34 18.34 10.80 -7.09
CA ASP A 34 17.95 9.80 -6.09
C ASP A 34 16.62 10.20 -5.44
N LEU A 35 15.66 9.27 -5.34
CA LEU A 35 14.38 9.53 -4.68
C LEU A 35 14.51 9.30 -3.17
N LYS A 36 14.67 10.39 -2.41
CA LYS A 36 14.79 10.36 -0.95
C LYS A 36 13.41 10.58 -0.31
N PRO A 37 12.90 9.62 0.49
CA PRO A 37 11.62 9.80 1.18
C PRO A 37 11.74 10.87 2.28
N VAL A 38 10.69 11.67 2.44
CA VAL A 38 10.61 12.70 3.49
C VAL A 38 9.78 12.28 4.70
N VAL A 39 9.03 11.18 4.57
CA VAL A 39 8.08 10.66 5.58
C VAL A 39 8.14 9.14 5.65
N SER A 40 7.71 8.58 6.77
CA SER A 40 7.53 7.13 6.98
C SER A 40 6.40 6.54 6.11
N VAL A 41 6.24 5.20 6.11
CA VAL A 41 5.09 4.54 5.46
C VAL A 41 3.78 5.03 6.08
N LYS A 42 3.67 5.02 7.43
CA LYS A 42 2.47 5.48 8.16
C LYS A 42 2.06 6.89 7.77
N GLU A 43 3.03 7.78 7.65
CA GLU A 43 2.80 9.17 7.26
C GLU A 43 2.48 9.32 5.77
N LEU A 44 3.11 8.53 4.89
CA LEU A 44 2.73 8.50 3.47
C LEU A 44 1.29 8.04 3.28
N MET A 45 0.88 6.99 4.03
CA MET A 45 -0.50 6.53 4.05
C MET A 45 -1.42 7.67 4.49
N LYS A 46 -1.19 8.20 5.69
CA LYS A 46 -2.02 9.26 6.30
C LYS A 46 -2.12 10.54 5.48
N TYR A 47 -1.01 11.02 4.92
CA TYR A 47 -0.95 12.36 4.33
C TYR A 47 -1.09 12.39 2.81
N MET A 48 -1.07 11.22 2.15
CA MET A 48 -1.15 11.15 0.70
C MET A 48 -2.07 10.05 0.22
N ILE A 49 -1.90 8.80 0.64
CA ILE A 49 -2.64 7.67 0.06
C ILE A 49 -4.08 7.61 0.57
N ASP A 50 -4.31 7.73 1.88
CA ASP A 50 -5.67 7.67 2.44
C ASP A 50 -6.53 8.82 1.90
N PRO A 51 -6.10 10.10 1.96
CA PRO A 51 -6.96 11.21 1.54
C PRO A 51 -7.31 11.22 0.04
N VAL A 52 -6.43 10.69 -0.82
CA VAL A 52 -6.73 10.60 -2.27
C VAL A 52 -7.58 9.39 -2.60
N SER A 53 -7.61 8.37 -1.73
CA SER A 53 -8.50 7.21 -1.86
C SER A 53 -9.95 7.59 -1.55
N ASP A 54 -10.19 8.55 -0.65
CA ASP A 54 -11.53 9.07 -0.34
C ASP A 54 -12.25 9.62 -1.58
N ASN A 55 -11.51 10.19 -2.54
CA ASN A 55 -12.09 10.63 -3.82
C ASN A 55 -12.74 9.49 -4.64
N ILE A 56 -12.34 8.24 -4.39
CA ILE A 56 -12.90 7.06 -5.03
C ILE A 56 -13.97 6.44 -4.12
N PHE A 57 -13.68 6.28 -2.83
CA PHE A 57 -14.62 5.68 -1.87
C PHE A 57 -15.91 6.49 -1.70
N ASP A 58 -15.80 7.81 -1.61
CA ASP A 58 -16.96 8.69 -1.38
C ASP A 58 -17.75 8.97 -2.67
N ALA A 59 -17.24 8.52 -3.82
CA ALA A 59 -17.86 8.78 -5.12
C ALA A 59 -19.19 8.02 -5.29
N VAL A 60 -19.33 6.87 -4.63
CA VAL A 60 -20.54 6.05 -4.65
C VAL A 60 -20.90 5.59 -3.25
N GLY A 61 -22.19 5.57 -2.93
CA GLY A 61 -22.63 5.19 -1.60
C GLY A 61 -24.14 5.30 -1.41
N THR A 62 -24.63 4.81 -0.28
CA THR A 62 -26.04 4.93 0.08
C THR A 62 -26.14 5.55 1.48
N THR A 63 -26.77 6.72 1.57
CA THR A 63 -26.93 7.46 2.83
C THR A 63 -28.37 7.39 3.33
N VAL A 64 -28.53 6.99 4.60
CA VAL A 64 -29.83 7.03 5.28
C VAL A 64 -30.06 8.42 5.87
N THR A 65 -31.07 9.12 5.39
CA THR A 65 -31.48 10.43 5.90
C THR A 65 -32.81 10.33 6.65
N LYS A 66 -33.17 11.38 7.41
CA LYS A 66 -34.52 11.51 8.01
C LYS A 66 -35.66 11.43 6.98
N ARG A 67 -35.36 11.69 5.70
CA ARG A 67 -36.31 11.72 4.58
C ARG A 67 -36.33 10.42 3.76
N GLY A 68 -35.51 9.43 4.12
CA GLY A 68 -35.36 8.18 3.39
C GLY A 68 -33.91 7.94 2.94
N VAL A 69 -33.75 6.92 2.11
CA VAL A 69 -32.48 6.47 1.56
C VAL A 69 -32.13 7.29 0.31
N VAL A 70 -30.90 7.80 0.22
CA VAL A 70 -30.40 8.58 -0.90
C VAL A 70 -29.10 7.97 -1.40
N ASP A 71 -29.05 7.66 -2.70
CA ASP A 71 -27.82 7.19 -3.34
C ASP A 71 -26.91 8.37 -3.71
N VAL A 72 -25.62 8.16 -3.49
CA VAL A 72 -24.51 9.02 -3.85
C VAL A 72 -23.89 8.43 -5.11
N GLU A 73 -23.79 9.26 -6.15
CA GLU A 73 -23.17 8.91 -7.43
C GLU A 73 -22.69 10.21 -8.10
N PRO A 74 -21.63 10.16 -8.93
CA PRO A 74 -21.12 11.33 -9.65
C PRO A 74 -22.13 11.81 -10.71
N LYS A 75 -22.41 13.12 -10.75
CA LYS A 75 -23.42 13.71 -11.65
C LYS A 75 -22.84 14.76 -12.59
N THR A 76 -21.74 15.37 -12.21
CA THR A 76 -21.10 16.47 -12.93
C THR A 76 -19.70 16.08 -13.40
N GLU A 77 -19.14 16.83 -14.36
CA GLU A 77 -17.73 16.67 -14.72
C GLU A 77 -16.79 16.87 -13.54
N GLU A 78 -17.13 17.79 -12.62
CA GLU A 78 -16.33 18.04 -11.42
C GLU A 78 -16.29 16.81 -10.50
N ASP A 79 -17.40 16.07 -10.39
CA ASP A 79 -17.43 14.81 -9.61
C ASP A 79 -16.53 13.76 -10.25
N TRP A 80 -16.61 13.62 -11.57
CA TRP A 80 -15.73 12.70 -12.31
C TRP A 80 -14.26 13.12 -12.25
N ASP A 81 -13.96 14.42 -12.26
CA ASP A 81 -12.61 14.94 -12.12
C ASP A 81 -12.03 14.65 -10.73
N LYS A 82 -12.82 14.69 -9.65
CA LYS A 82 -12.38 14.27 -8.32
C LYS A 82 -11.91 12.81 -8.33
N ILE A 83 -12.67 11.91 -8.96
CA ILE A 83 -12.31 10.50 -9.09
C ILE A 83 -11.01 10.36 -9.92
N ARG A 84 -10.88 11.07 -11.05
CA ARG A 84 -9.63 11.06 -11.85
C ARG A 84 -8.43 11.55 -11.06
N ILE A 85 -8.58 12.65 -10.29
CA ILE A 85 -7.54 13.19 -9.41
C ILE A 85 -7.13 12.16 -8.37
N GLY A 86 -8.11 11.53 -7.71
CA GLY A 86 -7.88 10.45 -6.75
C GLY A 86 -7.14 9.27 -7.37
N ALA A 87 -7.65 8.75 -8.48
CA ALA A 87 -7.11 7.59 -9.18
C ALA A 87 -5.66 7.79 -9.65
N VAL A 88 -5.35 8.91 -10.31
CA VAL A 88 -3.97 9.20 -10.76
C VAL A 88 -3.04 9.37 -9.55
N SER A 89 -3.48 10.13 -8.54
CA SER A 89 -2.66 10.42 -7.36
C SER A 89 -2.40 9.16 -6.53
N LEU A 90 -3.40 8.28 -6.42
CA LEU A 90 -3.29 6.99 -5.76
C LEU A 90 -2.37 6.05 -6.52
N ALA A 91 -2.53 5.94 -7.85
CA ALA A 91 -1.71 5.08 -8.68
C ALA A 91 -0.22 5.45 -8.57
N GLU A 92 0.12 6.74 -8.71
CA GLU A 92 1.50 7.24 -8.60
C GLU A 92 2.00 7.19 -7.14
N GLY A 93 1.15 7.56 -6.18
CA GLY A 93 1.45 7.54 -4.75
C GLY A 93 1.76 6.15 -4.22
N ALA A 94 1.06 5.12 -4.69
CA ALA A 94 1.29 3.73 -4.31
C ALA A 94 2.74 3.28 -4.61
N TYR A 95 3.32 3.73 -5.73
CA TYR A 95 4.70 3.39 -6.07
C TYR A 95 5.74 4.02 -5.15
N LEU A 96 5.41 5.11 -4.46
CA LEU A 96 6.31 5.67 -3.44
C LEU A 96 6.55 4.66 -2.29
N LEU A 97 5.66 3.68 -2.07
CA LEU A 97 5.84 2.60 -1.08
C LEU A 97 6.94 1.60 -1.47
N LYS A 98 7.40 1.60 -2.72
CA LYS A 98 8.57 0.80 -3.16
C LYS A 98 9.90 1.42 -2.71
N ILE A 99 9.88 2.67 -2.27
CA ILE A 99 11.05 3.42 -1.86
C ILE A 99 11.28 3.16 -0.38
N ARG A 100 12.43 2.53 -0.06
CA ARG A 100 12.80 2.16 1.31
C ARG A 100 12.74 3.38 2.23
N ARG A 101 11.93 3.28 3.29
CA ARG A 101 11.68 4.30 4.30
C ARG A 101 11.34 3.63 5.65
N PRO A 102 11.44 4.33 6.79
CA PRO A 102 10.90 3.82 8.05
C PRO A 102 9.40 3.51 7.95
N PHE A 103 8.91 2.48 8.63
CA PHE A 103 7.47 2.19 8.65
C PHE A 103 6.66 3.20 9.47
N THR A 104 7.26 3.75 10.52
CA THR A 104 6.65 4.73 11.41
C THR A 104 7.57 5.93 11.67
N PRO A 105 7.04 7.04 12.22
CA PRO A 105 7.86 8.13 12.75
C PRO A 105 8.77 7.66 13.89
N PRO A 106 9.87 8.37 14.18
CA PRO A 106 10.73 8.07 15.31
C PRO A 106 9.94 8.03 16.63
N GLY A 107 10.06 6.92 17.38
CA GLY A 107 9.40 6.72 18.67
C GLY A 107 7.97 6.16 18.61
N ASP A 108 7.42 5.91 17.42
CA ASP A 108 6.11 5.26 17.25
C ASP A 108 6.30 3.75 16.99
N GLU A 109 5.81 2.94 17.94
CA GLU A 109 5.85 1.47 17.88
C GLU A 109 4.62 0.84 17.21
N ASN A 110 3.82 1.62 16.48
CA ASN A 110 2.65 1.16 15.76
C ASN A 110 1.61 0.41 16.62
N ASN A 111 1.26 0.94 17.79
CA ASN A 111 0.33 0.31 18.74
C ASN A 111 0.64 -1.18 19.04
N SER A 112 1.86 -1.63 18.81
CA SER A 112 2.23 -3.06 18.88
C SER A 112 2.53 -3.56 20.29
N THR A 113 2.28 -2.71 21.29
CA THR A 113 2.55 -2.99 22.70
C THR A 113 1.27 -3.05 23.51
N GLY A 114 1.18 -4.02 24.43
CA GLY A 114 0.05 -4.16 25.35
C GLY A 114 -0.64 -5.52 25.25
N PRO A 115 -1.61 -5.80 26.14
CA PRO A 115 -2.23 -7.12 26.28
C PRO A 115 -3.16 -7.52 25.13
N ASP A 116 -3.55 -6.57 24.29
CA ASP A 116 -4.47 -6.75 23.16
C ASP A 116 -3.88 -6.21 21.85
N ALA A 117 -2.54 -6.06 21.76
CA ALA A 117 -1.90 -5.56 20.56
C ALA A 117 -2.07 -6.55 19.39
N VAL A 118 -2.69 -6.07 18.31
CA VAL A 118 -2.92 -6.81 17.05
C VAL A 118 -2.03 -6.31 15.92
N GLU A 119 -1.44 -5.13 16.09
CA GLU A 119 -0.57 -4.47 15.13
C GLU A 119 0.88 -4.96 15.24
N LEU A 120 1.57 -5.09 14.10
CA LEU A 120 3.00 -5.40 14.07
C LEU A 120 3.83 -4.16 14.43
N SER A 121 4.94 -4.38 15.13
CA SER A 121 5.93 -3.33 15.37
C SER A 121 6.69 -2.98 14.08
N PRO A 122 7.26 -1.76 13.95
CA PRO A 122 8.02 -1.36 12.77
C PRO A 122 9.16 -2.32 12.42
N ALA A 123 9.80 -2.90 13.44
CA ALA A 123 10.86 -3.89 13.27
C ALA A 123 10.33 -5.22 12.71
N GLN A 124 9.16 -5.69 13.16
CA GLN A 124 8.51 -6.89 12.64
C GLN A 124 8.08 -6.71 11.19
N ILE A 125 7.50 -5.54 10.85
CA ILE A 125 7.10 -5.21 9.47
C ILE A 125 8.33 -5.20 8.56
N THR A 126 9.41 -4.52 8.99
CA THR A 126 10.68 -4.48 8.25
C THR A 126 11.21 -5.88 7.98
N ALA A 127 11.29 -6.73 9.02
CA ALA A 127 11.79 -8.10 8.88
C ALA A 127 10.91 -8.95 7.94
N LYS A 128 9.59 -8.72 7.90
CA LYS A 128 8.68 -9.41 6.97
C LYS A 128 8.93 -8.96 5.52
N VAL A 129 9.05 -7.66 5.26
CA VAL A 129 9.33 -7.14 3.91
C VAL A 129 10.71 -7.56 3.41
N GLU A 130 11.72 -7.59 4.28
CA GLU A 130 13.06 -8.06 3.90
C GLU A 130 13.09 -9.57 3.61
N ARG A 131 12.24 -10.35 4.29
CA ARG A 131 12.10 -11.79 4.04
C ARG A 131 11.37 -12.09 2.73
N ASP A 132 10.31 -11.35 2.43
CA ASP A 132 9.50 -11.52 1.22
C ASP A 132 9.18 -10.16 0.56
N PRO A 133 10.13 -9.57 -0.18
CA PRO A 133 9.89 -8.32 -0.89
C PRO A 133 8.94 -8.49 -2.08
N VAL A 134 8.71 -9.73 -2.54
CA VAL A 134 7.80 -10.03 -3.64
C VAL A 134 6.36 -9.82 -3.19
N GLU A 135 5.99 -10.31 -2.00
CA GLU A 135 4.67 -10.07 -1.43
C GLU A 135 4.38 -8.57 -1.23
N TRP A 136 5.35 -7.81 -0.71
CA TRP A 136 5.22 -6.36 -0.54
C TRP A 136 4.95 -5.66 -1.88
N ASN A 137 5.78 -5.95 -2.89
CA ASN A 137 5.63 -5.37 -4.21
C ASN A 137 4.32 -5.78 -4.89
N ALA A 138 3.91 -7.05 -4.79
CA ALA A 138 2.66 -7.52 -5.39
C ALA A 138 1.44 -6.79 -4.83
N ARG A 139 1.45 -6.45 -3.54
CA ARG A 139 0.36 -5.68 -2.90
C ARG A 139 0.34 -4.22 -3.37
N ILE A 140 1.50 -3.61 -3.56
CA ILE A 140 1.62 -2.28 -4.16
C ILE A 140 1.09 -2.29 -5.60
N GLU A 141 1.44 -3.32 -6.38
CA GLU A 141 0.93 -3.47 -7.75
C GLU A 141 -0.59 -3.65 -7.77
N ALA A 142 -1.14 -4.46 -6.86
CA ALA A 142 -2.59 -4.65 -6.76
C ALA A 142 -3.32 -3.32 -6.48
N LEU A 143 -2.84 -2.54 -5.51
CA LEU A 143 -3.41 -1.21 -5.21
C LEU A 143 -3.31 -0.27 -6.42
N ARG A 144 -2.15 -0.22 -7.08
CA ARG A 144 -1.97 0.61 -8.28
C ARG A 144 -2.92 0.18 -9.40
N ASN A 145 -3.07 -1.13 -9.62
CA ASN A 145 -3.92 -1.64 -10.70
C ASN A 145 -5.38 -1.26 -10.49
N VAL A 146 -5.90 -1.33 -9.26
CA VAL A 146 -7.26 -0.86 -8.95
C VAL A 146 -7.38 0.66 -9.14
N ALA A 147 -6.36 1.43 -8.80
CA ALA A 147 -6.36 2.87 -9.07
C ALA A 147 -6.38 3.18 -10.58
N LEU A 148 -5.70 2.39 -11.41
CA LEU A 148 -5.77 2.50 -12.87
C LEU A 148 -7.13 2.09 -13.43
N GLU A 149 -7.77 1.08 -12.85
CA GLU A 149 -9.15 0.69 -13.15
C GLU A 149 -10.12 1.82 -12.81
N ALA A 150 -9.98 2.45 -11.63
CA ALA A 150 -10.77 3.61 -11.23
C ALA A 150 -10.64 4.77 -12.23
N LEU A 151 -9.43 5.04 -12.73
CA LEU A 151 -9.18 6.07 -13.74
C LEU A 151 -9.90 5.76 -15.06
N ASP A 152 -9.81 4.51 -15.52
CA ASP A 152 -10.47 4.05 -16.75
C ASP A 152 -12.01 4.12 -16.63
N VAL A 153 -12.57 3.64 -15.52
CA VAL A 153 -14.00 3.75 -15.19
C VAL A 153 -14.45 5.21 -15.12
N ALA A 154 -13.67 6.10 -14.50
CA ALA A 154 -13.98 7.52 -14.44
C ALA A 154 -13.92 8.22 -15.81
N ASN A 155 -13.06 7.75 -16.72
CA ASN A 155 -13.01 8.24 -18.10
C ASN A 155 -14.22 7.79 -18.91
N ARG A 156 -14.69 6.56 -18.69
CA ARG A 156 -15.94 6.05 -19.28
C ARG A 156 -17.21 6.58 -18.62
N LYS A 157 -17.09 7.11 -17.41
CA LYS A 157 -18.21 7.55 -16.56
C LYS A 157 -19.19 6.42 -16.23
N ASP A 158 -18.65 5.22 -15.96
CA ASP A 158 -19.46 4.05 -15.64
C ASP A 158 -19.73 3.97 -14.13
N VAL A 159 -20.90 4.47 -13.71
CA VAL A 159 -21.32 4.45 -12.29
C VAL A 159 -21.46 3.03 -11.76
N LYS A 160 -21.89 2.09 -12.60
CA LYS A 160 -22.12 0.71 -12.15
C LYS A 160 -20.80 0.04 -11.80
N GLU A 161 -19.82 0.16 -12.69
CA GLU A 161 -18.48 -0.42 -12.48
C GLU A 161 -17.70 0.32 -11.38
N LEU A 162 -18.03 1.59 -11.11
CA LEU A 162 -17.42 2.35 -10.01
C LEU A 162 -17.71 1.74 -8.63
N TRP A 163 -18.86 1.08 -8.44
CA TRP A 163 -19.13 0.30 -7.23
C TRP A 163 -18.18 -0.89 -7.06
N ASP A 164 -17.93 -1.62 -8.15
CA ASP A 164 -17.02 -2.76 -8.15
C ASP A 164 -15.58 -2.29 -7.87
N VAL A 165 -15.18 -1.13 -8.44
CA VAL A 165 -13.89 -0.48 -8.13
C VAL A 165 -13.76 -0.14 -6.65
N GLY A 166 -14.82 0.40 -6.01
CA GLY A 166 -14.80 0.69 -4.58
C GLY A 166 -14.56 -0.55 -3.72
N GLU A 167 -15.24 -1.67 -4.03
CA GLU A 167 -15.03 -2.95 -3.35
C GLU A 167 -13.62 -3.52 -3.62
N ASN A 168 -13.14 -3.42 -4.86
CA ASN A 168 -11.79 -3.87 -5.22
C ASN A 168 -10.70 -3.05 -4.53
N LEU A 169 -10.94 -1.74 -4.33
CA LEU A 169 -10.01 -0.85 -3.65
C LEU A 169 -9.94 -1.20 -2.16
N ASP A 170 -11.08 -1.40 -1.51
CA ASP A 170 -11.15 -1.89 -0.12
C ASP A 170 -10.37 -3.20 0.05
N LYS A 171 -10.61 -4.18 -0.84
CA LYS A 171 -9.89 -5.46 -0.83
C LYS A 171 -8.38 -5.28 -0.99
N ALA A 172 -7.93 -4.37 -1.85
CA ALA A 172 -6.51 -4.11 -2.05
C ALA A 172 -5.86 -3.50 -0.80
N CYS A 173 -6.52 -2.53 -0.19
CA CYS A 173 -6.11 -1.91 1.07
C CYS A 173 -6.04 -2.94 2.20
N GLU A 174 -7.15 -3.66 2.44
CA GLU A 174 -7.26 -4.66 3.50
C GLU A 174 -6.31 -5.83 3.31
N ALA A 175 -6.08 -6.28 2.07
CA ALA A 175 -5.10 -7.31 1.83
C ALA A 175 -3.74 -6.89 2.37
N CYS A 176 -3.29 -5.66 2.07
CA CYS A 176 -2.01 -5.15 2.54
C CYS A 176 -1.99 -4.96 4.07
N HIS A 177 -3.00 -4.29 4.62
CA HIS A 177 -3.06 -3.98 6.04
C HIS A 177 -3.17 -5.21 6.92
N ARG A 178 -3.94 -6.23 6.51
CA ARG A 178 -4.03 -7.49 7.25
C ARG A 178 -2.78 -8.36 7.16
N SER A 179 -1.85 -8.03 6.27
CA SER A 179 -0.55 -8.71 6.17
C SER A 179 0.55 -7.99 6.96
N TYR A 180 0.53 -6.65 6.93
CA TYR A 180 1.65 -5.84 7.41
C TYR A 180 1.30 -4.89 8.55
N TRP A 181 0.02 -4.55 8.75
CA TRP A 181 -0.40 -3.64 9.81
C TRP A 181 -1.00 -4.41 10.99
N TYR A 182 -2.19 -5.00 10.85
CA TYR A 182 -2.94 -5.70 11.90
C TYR A 182 -3.24 -7.18 11.58
N PRO A 183 -2.22 -8.02 11.29
CA PRO A 183 -2.45 -9.45 11.08
C PRO A 183 -3.01 -10.17 12.31
N GLY A 184 -2.91 -9.57 13.50
CA GLY A 184 -3.50 -10.08 14.73
C GLY A 184 -5.03 -10.05 14.76
N GLU A 185 -5.70 -9.29 13.88
CA GLU A 185 -7.17 -9.28 13.74
C GLU A 185 -7.69 -10.50 12.97
N GLY A 186 -7.31 -11.69 13.45
CA GLY A 186 -7.76 -12.98 12.94
C GLY A 186 -9.06 -13.46 13.57
N ALA A 187 -9.44 -14.71 13.26
CA ALA A 187 -10.65 -15.34 13.81
C ALA A 187 -10.67 -15.32 15.35
N GLU A 188 -9.55 -15.63 16.00
CA GLU A 188 -9.46 -15.63 17.47
C GLU A 188 -9.70 -14.25 18.08
N PHE A 189 -9.21 -13.19 17.44
CA PHE A 189 -9.46 -11.81 17.88
C PHE A 189 -10.96 -11.51 17.87
N TYR A 190 -11.66 -11.82 16.77
CA TYR A 190 -13.10 -11.58 16.66
C TYR A 190 -13.93 -12.47 17.58
N GLU A 191 -13.52 -13.70 17.86
CA GLU A 191 -14.17 -14.55 18.87
C GLU A 191 -14.02 -13.96 20.28
N LYS A 192 -12.81 -13.47 20.63
CA LYS A 192 -12.56 -12.79 21.90
C LYS A 192 -13.39 -11.50 22.01
N LEU A 193 -13.50 -10.74 20.92
CA LEU A 193 -14.32 -9.53 20.86
C LEU A 193 -15.80 -9.85 21.03
N ARG A 194 -16.31 -10.88 20.34
CA ARG A 194 -17.71 -11.33 20.46
C ARG A 194 -18.05 -11.70 21.90
N ARG A 195 -17.20 -12.51 22.55
CA ARG A 195 -17.38 -12.87 23.97
C ARG A 195 -17.43 -11.64 24.87
N ARG A 196 -16.51 -10.67 24.69
CA ARG A 196 -16.52 -9.41 25.46
C ARG A 196 -17.79 -8.58 25.23
N LEU A 197 -18.28 -8.52 23.98
CA LEU A 197 -19.53 -7.82 23.65
C LEU A 197 -20.76 -8.50 24.28
N GLU A 198 -20.80 -9.83 24.32
CA GLU A 198 -21.85 -10.60 24.98
C GLU A 198 -21.85 -10.39 26.50
N GLU A 199 -20.67 -10.42 27.12
CA GLU A 199 -20.50 -10.10 28.55
C GLU A 199 -20.99 -8.67 28.85
N PHE A 200 -20.61 -7.69 28.03
CA PHE A 200 -21.06 -6.31 28.19
C PHE A 200 -22.59 -6.17 28.06
N ARG A 201 -23.20 -6.83 27.07
CA ARG A 201 -24.67 -6.85 26.91
C ARG A 201 -25.37 -7.54 28.07
N GLY A 202 -24.78 -8.59 28.63
CA GLY A 202 -25.29 -9.29 29.80
C GLY A 202 -25.19 -8.50 31.11
N GLN A 203 -24.19 -7.61 31.21
CA GLN A 203 -23.97 -6.73 32.37
C GLN A 203 -24.74 -5.40 32.27
N SER A 204 -25.24 -5.04 31.10
CA SER A 204 -26.07 -3.85 30.93
C SER A 204 -27.40 -4.03 31.68
N PRO A 205 -27.77 -3.14 32.64
CA PRO A 205 -29.06 -3.23 33.30
C PRO A 205 -30.14 -3.18 32.23
N ARG A 206 -31.06 -4.17 32.21
CA ARG A 206 -32.25 -4.11 31.35
C ARG A 206 -32.93 -2.77 31.63
N GLY A 207 -32.77 -1.81 30.71
CA GLY A 207 -33.36 -0.49 30.83
C GLY A 207 -34.87 -0.65 31.03
N ASN A 208 -35.37 -0.02 32.10
CA ASN A 208 -36.78 0.12 32.44
C ASN A 208 -37.62 0.50 31.20
N GLY A 209 -38.23 -0.49 30.57
CA GLY A 209 -39.33 -0.29 29.64
C GLY A 209 -40.60 0.03 30.41
N SER A 210 -40.78 1.28 30.83
CA SER A 210 -42.08 1.95 31.05
C SER A 210 -41.89 3.33 31.69
N ALA A 211 -41.39 4.30 30.93
CA ALA A 211 -41.63 5.71 31.25
C ALA A 211 -43.11 6.02 30.92
N LYS A 212 -43.96 6.12 31.94
CA LYS A 212 -45.30 6.68 31.80
C LYS A 212 -45.17 8.16 31.40
N PRO A 213 -46.01 8.68 30.49
CA PRO A 213 -45.98 10.09 30.13
C PRO A 213 -46.47 10.93 31.33
N GLN A 214 -45.60 11.80 31.82
CA GLN A 214 -45.94 12.77 32.85
C GLN A 214 -46.59 13.97 32.16
N LYS A 215 -47.89 14.16 32.38
CA LYS A 215 -48.60 15.40 32.02
C LYS A 215 -48.09 16.53 32.90
N GLN A 216 -47.56 17.59 32.28
CA GLN A 216 -47.80 18.99 32.67
C GLN A 216 -47.91 19.82 31.39
#